data_AF-V4YDS0-F1
#
_entry.id   AF-V4YDS0-F1
#
_cell.length_a   1.000
_cell.length_b   1.000
_cell.length_c   1.000
_cell.angle_alpha   90.00
_cell.angle_beta   90.00
_cell.angle_gamma   90.00
#
_symmetry.space_group_name_H-M   'P 1'
#
loop_
_entity.id
_entity.type
_entity.pdbx_description
1 polymer ?
#
loop_
_entity_poly.entity_id
_entity_poly.type
_entity_poly.pdbx_seq_one_letter_code
_entity_poly.pdbx_strand_id
1 'polypeptide(L)'
;MKIRQNMRHWAAKKALTTPVIGDIANAKLVDLHTTIFLNKATEERREERHNHLNSFFDATMDAYVAALQASHTEAQAREVTHIQANFD
;
A
#
# COMPACT_ATOMS: atom_id res chain seq x y z
N MET A 1 -7.28 15.80 -2.68
CA MET A 1 -7.79 14.86 -1.64
C MET A 1 -7.50 15.46 -0.26
N LYS A 2 -8.52 15.72 0.59
CA LYS A 2 -8.27 16.24 1.95
C LYS A 2 -7.71 15.12 2.81
N ILE A 3 -6.47 15.28 3.22
CA ILE A 3 -5.72 14.37 4.09
C ILE A 3 -6.33 14.45 5.50
N ARG A 4 -7.33 13.62 5.81
CA ARG A 4 -7.80 13.39 7.19
C ARG A 4 -6.97 12.25 7.80
N GLN A 5 -5.73 12.57 8.16
CA GLN A 5 -4.81 11.63 8.81
C GLN A 5 -5.26 11.44 10.25
N ASN A 6 -5.80 10.26 10.54
CA ASN A 6 -6.09 9.82 11.90
C ASN A 6 -4.87 9.08 12.46
N MET A 7 -4.83 8.86 13.78
CA MET A 7 -3.69 8.21 14.46
C MET A 7 -3.29 6.86 13.84
N ARG A 8 -4.25 6.15 13.22
CA ARG A 8 -4.00 4.89 12.52
C ARG A 8 -3.07 5.06 11.31
N HIS A 9 -3.22 6.13 10.53
CA HIS A 9 -2.32 6.40 9.41
C HIS A 9 -0.91 6.72 9.88
N TRP A 10 -0.78 7.54 10.93
CA TRP A 10 0.52 7.84 11.51
C TRP A 10 1.21 6.57 12.05
N ALA A 11 0.47 5.70 12.75
CA ALA A 11 0.99 4.45 13.27
C ALA A 11 1.42 3.49 12.16
N ALA A 12 0.63 3.35 11.09
CA ALA A 12 0.97 2.53 9.93
C ALA A 12 2.28 3.00 9.27
N LYS A 13 2.39 4.31 9.01
CA LYS A 13 3.60 4.92 8.47
C LYS A 13 4.82 4.69 9.36
N LYS A 14 4.67 4.88 10.68
CA LYS A 14 5.77 4.71 11.61
C LYS A 14 6.20 3.25 11.68
N ALA A 15 5.26 2.31 11.66
CA ALA A 15 5.54 0.88 11.63
C ALA A 15 6.33 0.48 10.37
N LEU A 16 5.93 0.97 9.19
CA LEU A 16 6.60 0.69 7.91
C LEU A 16 8.06 1.16 7.85
N THR A 17 8.39 2.23 8.57
CA THR A 17 9.75 2.82 8.57
C THR A 17 10.58 2.35 9.77
N THR A 18 10.05 1.45 10.60
CA THR A 18 10.76 0.91 11.78
C THR A 18 11.37 -0.44 11.43
N PRO A 19 12.69 -0.66 11.67
CA PRO A 19 13.32 -1.96 11.44
C PRO A 19 12.57 -3.08 12.16
N VAL A 20 12.51 -4.28 11.56
CA VAL A 20 11.87 -5.51 12.08
C VAL A 20 10.33 -5.48 12.09
N ILE A 21 9.71 -4.35 12.42
CA ILE A 21 8.24 -4.21 12.42
C ILE A 21 7.72 -3.85 11.01
N GLY A 22 8.59 -3.27 10.17
CA GLY A 22 8.28 -2.86 8.80
C GLY A 22 7.68 -3.98 7.95
N ASP A 23 8.27 -5.18 8.00
CA ASP A 23 7.82 -6.32 7.18
C ASP A 23 6.42 -6.79 7.56
N ILE A 24 6.11 -6.82 8.86
CA ILE A 24 4.77 -7.18 9.37
C ILE A 24 3.75 -6.10 8.99
N ALA A 25 4.14 -4.82 9.09
CA ALA A 25 3.29 -3.70 8.70
C ALA A 25 3.02 -3.70 7.19
N ASN A 26 4.03 -4.02 6.37
CA ASN A 26 3.90 -4.17 4.92
C ASN A 26 2.92 -5.30 4.60
N ALA A 27 3.16 -6.53 5.08
CA ALA A 27 2.30 -7.68 4.81
C ALA A 27 0.82 -7.42 5.17
N LYS A 28 0.55 -6.76 6.31
CA LYS A 28 -0.82 -6.41 6.71
C LYS A 28 -1.47 -5.34 5.81
N LEU A 29 -0.69 -4.40 5.30
CA LEU A 29 -1.21 -3.38 4.41
C LEU A 29 -1.45 -3.93 3.01
N VAL A 30 -0.58 -4.82 2.52
CA VAL A 30 -0.79 -5.56 1.28
C VAL A 30 -2.08 -6.36 1.37
N ASP A 31 -2.24 -7.20 2.39
CA ASP A 31 -3.45 -8.01 2.59
C ASP A 31 -4.73 -7.16 2.67
N LEU A 32 -4.67 -6.04 3.40
CA LEU A 32 -5.79 -5.08 3.48
C LEU A 32 -6.19 -4.55 2.11
N HIS A 33 -5.23 -4.09 1.31
CA HIS A 33 -5.52 -3.53 -0.01
C HIS A 33 -5.98 -4.62 -0.98
N THR A 34 -5.28 -5.75 -1.05
CA THR A 34 -5.69 -6.92 -1.84
C THR A 34 -7.13 -7.31 -1.54
N THR A 35 -7.51 -7.45 -0.27
CA THR A 35 -8.87 -7.79 0.14
C THR A 35 -9.90 -6.74 -0.31
N ILE A 36 -9.61 -5.45 -0.13
CA ILE A 36 -10.52 -4.36 -0.56
C ILE A 36 -10.78 -4.42 -2.07
N PHE A 37 -9.74 -4.66 -2.88
CA PHE A 37 -9.87 -4.67 -4.34
C PHE A 37 -10.38 -6.01 -4.89
N LEU A 38 -10.12 -7.13 -4.23
CA LEU A 38 -10.72 -8.42 -4.56
C LEU A 38 -12.22 -8.43 -4.33
N ASN A 39 -12.70 -7.81 -3.25
CA ASN A 39 -14.13 -7.70 -2.98
C ASN A 39 -14.89 -6.89 -4.05
N LYS A 40 -14.17 -6.14 -4.89
CA LYS A 40 -14.75 -5.42 -6.05
C LYS A 40 -14.70 -6.24 -7.35
N ALA A 41 -13.95 -7.34 -7.39
CA ALA A 41 -13.89 -8.22 -8.54
C ALA A 41 -15.07 -9.21 -8.55
N THR A 42 -15.47 -9.66 -9.74
CA THR A 42 -16.41 -10.79 -9.88
C THR A 42 -15.81 -12.05 -9.28
N GLU A 43 -16.64 -12.91 -8.69
CA GLU A 43 -16.18 -14.13 -7.98
C GLU A 43 -15.27 -14.99 -8.85
N GLU A 44 -15.63 -15.16 -10.13
CA GLU A 44 -14.87 -15.98 -11.09
C GLU A 44 -13.44 -15.49 -11.33
N ARG A 45 -13.15 -14.21 -11.05
CA ARG A 45 -11.84 -13.58 -11.28
C ARG A 45 -11.06 -13.33 -10.00
N ARG A 46 -11.59 -13.68 -8.82
CA ARG A 46 -10.92 -13.37 -7.55
C ARG A 46 -9.62 -14.13 -7.38
N GLU A 47 -9.61 -15.43 -7.67
CA GLU A 47 -8.41 -16.27 -7.64
C GLU A 47 -7.31 -15.70 -8.55
N GLU A 48 -7.64 -15.41 -9.81
CA GLU A 48 -6.72 -14.82 -10.79
C GLU A 48 -6.13 -13.49 -10.28
N ARG A 49 -7.00 -12.60 -9.78
CA ARG A 49 -6.58 -11.27 -9.33
C ARG A 49 -5.84 -11.28 -8.01
N HIS A 50 -5.97 -12.31 -7.17
CA HIS A 50 -5.38 -12.32 -5.83
C HIS A 50 -3.86 -12.25 -5.88
N ASN A 51 -3.23 -13.12 -6.70
CA ASN A 51 -1.77 -13.16 -6.81
C ASN A 51 -1.20 -11.90 -7.47
N HIS A 52 -1.91 -11.38 -8.48
CA HIS A 52 -1.58 -10.12 -9.13
C HIS A 52 -1.62 -8.95 -8.15
N LEU A 53 -2.75 -8.78 -7.45
CA LEU A 53 -2.94 -7.67 -6.51
C LEU A 53 -1.98 -7.73 -5.33
N ASN A 54 -1.67 -8.91 -4.80
CA ASN A 54 -0.67 -9.04 -3.74
C ASN A 54 0.71 -8.56 -4.21
N SER A 55 1.16 -9.03 -5.37
CA SER A 55 2.46 -8.62 -5.94
C SER A 55 2.48 -7.12 -6.26
N PHE A 56 1.37 -6.59 -6.79
CA PHE A 56 1.21 -5.19 -7.12
C PHE A 56 1.29 -4.30 -5.86
N PHE A 57 0.55 -4.64 -4.79
CA PHE A 57 0.56 -3.85 -3.57
C PHE A 57 1.88 -3.96 -2.82
N ASP A 58 2.55 -5.11 -2.84
CA ASP A 58 3.89 -5.28 -2.26
C ASP A 58 4.90 -4.30 -2.92
N ALA A 59 4.98 -4.31 -4.25
CA ALA A 59 5.83 -3.38 -5.00
C ALA A 59 5.43 -1.90 -4.81
N THR A 60 4.14 -1.63 -4.64
CA THR A 60 3.63 -0.27 -4.37
C THR A 60 4.04 0.21 -2.97
N MET A 61 4.03 -0.69 -1.97
CA MET A 61 4.49 -0.39 -0.61
C MET A 61 6.00 -0.13 -0.58
N ASP A 62 6.78 -0.88 -1.35
CA ASP A 62 8.22 -0.65 -1.50
C ASP A 62 8.51 0.73 -2.10
N ALA A 63 7.81 1.11 -3.16
CA ALA A 63 7.94 2.44 -3.77
C ALA A 63 7.55 3.56 -2.79
N TYR A 64 6.49 3.36 -2.01
CA TYR A 64 6.07 4.29 -0.96
C TYR A 64 7.16 4.47 0.11
N VAL A 65 7.73 3.38 0.62
CA VAL A 65 8.79 3.41 1.64
C VAL A 65 10.06 4.05 1.09
N ALA A 66 10.46 3.71 -0.14
CA ALA A 66 11.61 4.31 -0.80
C ALA A 66 11.45 5.83 -0.95
N ALA A 67 10.25 6.30 -1.33
CA ALA A 67 9.97 7.74 -1.42
C ALA A 67 10.08 8.43 -0.04
N LEU A 68 9.56 7.82 1.02
CA LEU A 68 9.70 8.36 2.38
C LEU A 68 11.18 8.42 2.82
N GLN A 69 11.97 7.40 2.50
CA GLN A 69 13.41 7.35 2.82
C GLN A 69 14.21 8.39 2.02
N ALA A 70 13.81 8.66 0.79
CA ALA A 70 14.35 9.74 -0.04
C ALA A 70 13.85 11.14 0.36
N SER A 71 13.27 11.29 1.56
CA SER A 71 12.81 12.56 2.14
C SER A 71 11.68 13.25 1.37
N HIS A 72 10.92 12.51 0.55
CA HIS A 72 9.68 13.03 0.00
C HIS A 72 8.64 13.25 1.09
N THR A 73 7.74 14.22 0.87
CA THR A 73 6.56 14.35 1.72
C THR A 73 5.66 13.13 1.56
N GLU A 74 4.84 12.86 2.58
CA GLU A 74 3.88 11.77 2.49
C GLU A 74 2.86 11.98 1.35
N ALA A 75 2.51 13.21 1.04
CA ALA A 75 1.63 13.52 -0.08
C ALA A 75 2.25 13.04 -1.41
N GLN A 76 3.54 13.32 -1.62
CA GLN A 76 4.29 12.88 -2.80
C GLN A 76 4.47 11.35 -2.82
N ALA A 77 4.81 10.73 -1.69
CA ALA A 77 4.92 9.28 -1.60
C ALA A 77 3.59 8.58 -1.95
N ARG A 78 2.45 9.13 -1.50
CA ARG A 78 1.12 8.63 -1.89
C ARG A 78 0.80 8.89 -3.35
N GLU A 79 1.21 10.02 -3.90
CA GLU A 79 1.03 10.32 -5.33
C GLU A 79 1.73 9.27 -6.21
N VAL A 80 2.93 8.82 -5.84
CA VAL A 80 3.61 7.69 -6.52
C VAL A 80 2.73 6.44 -6.53
N THR A 81 2.16 6.05 -5.38
CA THR A 81 1.28 4.87 -5.30
C THR A 81 0.01 5.02 -6.13
N HIS A 82 -0.54 6.23 -6.21
CA HIS A 82 -1.71 6.51 -7.03
C HIS A 82 -1.38 6.45 -8.53
N ILE A 83 -0.20 6.93 -8.93
CA ILE A 83 0.27 6.81 -10.32
C ILE A 83 0.40 5.32 -10.68
N GLN A 84 1.08 4.51 -9.86
CA GLN A 84 1.20 3.07 -10.08
C GLN A 84 -0.17 2.40 -10.25
N ALA A 85 -1.13 2.72 -9.38
CA ALA A 85 -2.49 2.16 -9.42
C ALA A 85 -3.34 2.63 -10.60
N ASN A 86 -2.96 3.70 -11.30
CA ASN A 86 -3.66 4.13 -12.52
C ASN A 86 -3.21 3.33 -13.77
N PHE A 87 -2.06 2.67 -13.70
CA PHE A 87 -1.48 1.92 -14.82
C PHE A 87 -1.57 0.40 -14.65
N ASP A 88 -2.22 -0.07 -13.58
CA ASP A 88 -2.59 -1.47 -13.32
C ASP A 88 -4.06 -1.71 -13.69
#